data_AF-A0A7J5XIB0-F1
#
_entry.id   AF-A0A7J5XIB0-F1
#
_cell.length_a   1.000
_cell.length_b   1.000
_cell.length_c   1.000
_cell.angle_alpha   90.00
_cell.angle_beta   90.00
_cell.angle_gamma   90.00
#
_symmetry.space_group_name_H-M   'P 1'
#
loop_
_entity.id
_entity.type
_entity.pdbx_description
1 polymer ?
#
loop_
_entity_poly.entity_id
_entity_poly.type
_entity_poly.pdbx_seq_one_letter_code
_entity_poly.pdbx_strand_id
1 'polypeptide(L)'
;MTDDGQNERPSYQYYLGDIINVEAVVKQFFHVPLRVYVERCVATIAPDMNSIPNYVFIENNGCLIDARITGSSSKFMARTAENKLQFQLEAFRFQNVDSGMLYITCHLKATSTLRPIDAEHRACSYINGWKEASGQDAACGSCESGGFGGTGGNQGAGIAANPGQTAGRKIRDVSQRENNVFEWEGDVTLGPIPIGERVVA
;
A
#
# COMPACT_ATOMS: atom_id res chain seq x y z
N MET A 1 -0.48 13.55 -9.73
CA MET A 1 -0.70 13.69 -11.19
C MET A 1 -1.95 14.53 -11.45
N THR A 2 -2.13 14.99 -12.68
CA THR A 2 -3.40 15.54 -13.18
C THR A 2 -4.52 14.50 -13.15
N ASP A 3 -5.77 14.95 -13.22
CA ASP A 3 -6.96 14.07 -13.08
C ASP A 3 -7.07 13.00 -14.17
N ASP A 4 -6.44 13.24 -15.33
CA ASP A 4 -6.32 12.30 -16.45
C ASP A 4 -5.17 11.27 -16.28
N GLY A 5 -4.37 11.40 -15.20
CA GLY A 5 -3.26 10.51 -14.93
C GLY A 5 -2.16 10.54 -16.00
N GLN A 6 -1.99 11.64 -16.74
CA GLN A 6 -0.97 11.74 -17.80
C GLN A 6 0.22 12.64 -17.42
N ASN A 7 0.01 13.65 -16.59
CA ASN A 7 1.04 14.65 -16.28
C ASN A 7 1.19 14.86 -14.78
N GLU A 8 2.35 15.38 -14.36
CA GLU A 8 2.49 15.95 -13.02
C GLU A 8 1.59 17.19 -12.89
N ARG A 9 0.95 17.35 -11.73
CA ARG A 9 0.02 18.48 -11.52
C ARG A 9 0.85 19.75 -11.27
N PRO A 10 0.55 20.89 -11.92
CA PRO A 10 1.31 22.13 -11.75
C PRO A 10 1.12 22.79 -10.38
N SER A 11 0.04 22.49 -9.66
CA SER A 11 -0.15 22.86 -8.25
C SER A 11 -0.54 21.64 -7.42
N TYR A 12 0.11 21.46 -6.26
CA TYR A 12 -0.19 20.38 -5.31
C TYR A 12 -1.31 20.74 -4.33
N GLN A 13 -2.16 21.71 -4.67
CA GLN A 13 -3.28 22.13 -3.82
C GLN A 13 -4.52 21.30 -4.11
N TYR A 14 -5.05 20.66 -3.08
CA TYR A 14 -6.29 19.90 -3.10
C TYR A 14 -7.28 20.51 -2.09
N TYR A 15 -8.54 20.15 -2.23
CA TYR A 15 -9.58 20.41 -1.24
C TYR A 15 -10.11 19.09 -0.69
N LEU A 16 -10.76 19.12 0.48
CA LEU A 16 -11.46 17.95 1.01
C LEU A 16 -12.37 17.33 -0.06
N GLY A 17 -12.25 16.02 -0.25
CA GLY A 17 -12.99 15.25 -1.26
C GLY A 17 -12.41 15.28 -2.68
N ASP A 18 -11.39 16.11 -2.97
CA ASP A 18 -10.67 16.01 -4.24
C ASP A 18 -9.90 14.67 -4.32
N ILE A 19 -9.59 14.19 -5.52
CA ILE A 19 -8.84 12.94 -5.71
C ILE A 19 -7.35 13.22 -5.91
N ILE A 20 -6.52 12.66 -5.04
CA ILE A 20 -5.06 12.66 -5.17
C ILE A 20 -4.64 11.45 -6.01
N ASN A 21 -4.17 11.70 -7.23
CA ASN A 21 -3.63 10.68 -8.12
C ASN A 21 -2.13 10.48 -7.85
N VAL A 22 -1.76 9.29 -7.36
CA VAL A 22 -0.39 8.90 -7.04
C VAL A 22 0.09 7.81 -8.00
N GLU A 23 1.33 7.94 -8.46
CA GLU A 23 2.00 6.97 -9.32
C GLU A 23 3.33 6.53 -8.72
N ALA A 24 3.51 5.22 -8.63
CA ALA A 24 4.78 4.57 -8.32
C ALA A 24 5.34 3.95 -9.60
N VAL A 25 6.55 4.34 -9.98
CA VAL A 25 7.25 3.81 -11.14
C VAL A 25 8.65 3.35 -10.75
N VAL A 26 9.01 2.13 -11.14
CA VAL A 26 10.41 1.66 -11.09
C VAL A 26 11.07 1.88 -12.46
N LYS A 27 12.24 2.52 -12.46
CA LYS A 27 13.01 2.72 -13.69
C LYS A 27 13.62 1.38 -14.12
N GLN A 28 13.08 0.83 -15.20
CA GLN A 28 13.62 -0.36 -15.84
C GLN A 28 14.83 0.07 -16.70
N PHE A 29 16.05 -0.09 -16.19
CA PHE A 29 17.27 0.00 -17.00
C PHE A 29 17.57 -1.38 -17.61
N PHE A 30 18.84 -1.80 -17.66
CA PHE A 30 19.24 -3.16 -18.09
C PHE A 30 18.91 -4.26 -17.06
N HIS A 31 17.88 -4.05 -16.25
CA HIS A 31 17.43 -5.03 -15.25
C HIS A 31 16.45 -6.02 -15.89
N VAL A 32 16.26 -7.16 -15.22
CA VAL A 32 15.14 -8.06 -15.50
C VAL A 32 13.81 -7.29 -15.44
N PRO A 33 12.76 -7.65 -16.21
CA PRO A 33 11.50 -6.92 -16.17
C PRO A 33 10.92 -6.93 -14.75
N LEU A 34 10.73 -5.74 -14.17
CA LEU A 34 10.27 -5.55 -12.79
C LEU A 34 8.79 -5.18 -12.74
N ARG A 35 8.09 -5.74 -11.75
CA ARG A 35 6.74 -5.34 -11.31
C ARG A 35 6.85 -4.54 -10.01
N VAL A 36 6.25 -3.35 -9.97
CA VAL A 36 6.22 -2.48 -8.78
C VAL A 36 4.95 -2.70 -7.96
N TYR A 37 5.09 -2.68 -6.63
CA TYR A 37 4.03 -2.78 -5.64
C TYR A 37 4.17 -1.69 -4.59
N VAL A 38 3.04 -1.35 -3.97
CA VAL A 38 2.96 -0.41 -2.84
C VAL A 38 2.51 -1.24 -1.64
N GLU A 39 3.43 -1.54 -0.74
CA GLU A 39 3.16 -2.48 0.37
C GLU A 39 2.34 -1.82 1.47
N ARG A 40 2.74 -0.60 1.86
CA ARG A 40 2.15 0.15 2.96
C ARG A 40 2.26 1.65 2.69
N CYS A 41 1.23 2.42 3.00
CA CYS A 41 1.29 3.87 2.98
C CYS A 41 0.66 4.48 4.22
N VAL A 42 1.32 5.52 4.73
CA VAL A 42 0.89 6.29 5.90
C VAL A 42 0.84 7.75 5.52
N ALA A 43 -0.25 8.41 5.90
CA ALA A 43 -0.37 9.85 5.84
C ALA A 43 -0.06 10.47 7.20
N THR A 44 0.61 11.62 7.21
CA THR A 44 1.07 12.33 8.40
C THR A 44 1.01 13.85 8.21
N ILE A 45 1.20 14.61 9.29
CA ILE A 45 1.28 16.08 9.25
C ILE A 45 2.73 16.61 9.13
N ALA A 46 3.71 15.72 9.18
CA ALA A 46 5.14 16.00 9.05
C ALA A 46 5.83 14.92 8.19
N PRO A 47 7.02 15.18 7.63
CA PRO A 47 7.74 14.20 6.79
C PRO A 47 8.08 12.87 7.48
N ASP A 48 8.07 12.83 8.81
CA ASP A 48 8.29 11.61 9.59
C ASP A 48 7.01 10.74 9.60
N MET A 49 7.13 9.52 9.07
CA MET A 49 6.03 8.54 9.01
C MET A 49 5.53 8.10 10.39
N ASN A 50 6.32 8.31 11.45
CA ASN A 50 5.96 7.96 12.82
C ASN A 50 5.37 9.15 13.59
N SER A 51 5.25 10.32 12.95
CA SER A 51 4.62 11.47 13.58
C SER A 51 3.14 11.22 13.91
N ILE A 52 2.64 11.95 14.90
CA ILE A 52 1.25 11.85 15.35
C ILE A 52 0.57 13.19 15.03
N PRO A 53 -0.65 13.18 14.45
CA PRO A 53 -1.41 12.01 14.05
C PRO A 53 -0.88 11.35 12.77
N ASN A 54 -1.12 10.03 12.64
CA ASN A 54 -0.88 9.28 11.41
C ASN A 54 -2.14 8.47 11.01
N TYR A 55 -2.27 8.21 9.72
CA TYR A 55 -3.36 7.42 9.15
C TYR A 55 -2.82 6.44 8.12
N VAL A 56 -2.96 5.14 8.40
CA VAL A 56 -2.56 4.06 7.49
C VAL A 56 -3.71 3.79 6.53
N PHE A 57 -3.47 3.92 5.23
CA PHE A 57 -4.51 3.75 4.22
C PHE A 57 -4.20 2.66 3.18
N ILE A 58 -2.94 2.21 3.13
CA ILE A 58 -2.52 0.95 2.49
C ILE A 58 -1.73 0.15 3.53
N GLU A 59 -2.07 -1.13 3.71
CA GLU A 59 -1.38 -2.05 4.63
C GLU A 59 -1.48 -3.51 4.16
N ASN A 60 -0.99 -4.46 4.96
CA ASN A 60 -1.10 -5.90 4.70
C ASN A 60 -0.64 -6.27 3.27
N ASN A 61 0.53 -5.78 2.90
CA ASN A 61 1.15 -5.99 1.59
C ASN A 61 0.25 -5.58 0.42
N GLY A 62 -0.20 -4.32 0.42
CA GLY A 62 -0.92 -3.73 -0.70
C GLY A 62 -2.43 -3.83 -0.66
N CYS A 63 -3.05 -4.01 0.50
CA CYS A 63 -4.49 -3.79 0.69
C CYS A 63 -4.75 -2.29 0.91
N LEU A 64 -5.45 -1.62 -0.02
CA LEU A 64 -5.91 -0.25 0.15
C LEU A 64 -7.23 -0.27 0.93
N ILE A 65 -7.16 0.13 2.20
CA ILE A 65 -8.23 -0.04 3.20
C ILE A 65 -9.11 1.20 3.34
N ASP A 66 -8.69 2.35 2.80
CA ASP A 66 -9.40 3.62 2.96
C ASP A 66 -10.87 3.52 2.56
N ALA A 67 -11.15 3.08 1.33
CA ALA A 67 -12.53 2.90 0.85
C ALA A 67 -13.31 1.85 1.65
N ARG A 68 -12.64 0.86 2.24
CA ARG A 68 -13.28 -0.15 3.10
C ARG A 68 -13.77 0.44 4.42
N ILE A 69 -13.01 1.38 4.99
CA ILE A 69 -13.27 1.99 6.31
C ILE A 69 -14.20 3.19 6.18
N THR A 70 -13.96 4.08 5.21
CA THR A 70 -14.63 5.38 5.11
C THR A 70 -15.74 5.40 4.06
N GLY A 71 -15.77 4.42 3.16
CA GLY A 71 -16.64 4.46 1.97
C GLY A 71 -16.18 5.47 0.91
N SER A 72 -14.93 5.94 0.99
CA SER A 72 -14.34 6.83 0.00
C SER A 72 -14.22 6.19 -1.39
N SER A 73 -13.83 7.01 -2.35
CA SER A 73 -13.55 6.59 -3.73
C SER A 73 -12.12 6.06 -3.95
N SER A 74 -11.31 5.94 -2.89
CA SER A 74 -9.90 5.55 -2.95
C SER A 74 -9.70 4.12 -3.47
N LYS A 75 -8.80 3.93 -4.44
CA LYS A 75 -8.57 2.65 -5.12
C LYS A 75 -7.27 2.63 -5.90
N PHE A 76 -6.70 1.45 -6.11
CA PHE A 76 -5.75 1.22 -7.19
C PHE A 76 -6.43 1.30 -8.54
N MET A 77 -5.70 1.82 -9.52
CA MET A 77 -6.11 1.79 -10.92
C MET A 77 -5.67 0.46 -11.54
N ALA A 78 -6.40 0.03 -12.58
CA ALA A 78 -6.01 -1.15 -13.34
C ALA A 78 -4.57 -0.98 -13.87
N ARG A 79 -3.74 -2.01 -13.69
CA ARG A 79 -2.33 -1.95 -14.04
C ARG A 79 -2.17 -1.86 -15.55
N THR A 80 -1.56 -0.78 -16.04
CA THR A 80 -1.29 -0.59 -17.48
C THR A 80 0.10 -1.05 -17.90
N ALA A 81 1.04 -1.18 -16.96
CA ALA A 81 2.41 -1.65 -17.20
C ALA A 81 2.99 -2.27 -15.91
N GLU A 82 3.92 -3.20 -16.03
CA GLU A 82 4.44 -3.92 -14.86
C GLU A 82 5.23 -3.03 -13.91
N ASN A 83 6.09 -2.16 -14.43
CA ASN A 83 6.86 -1.20 -13.63
C ASN A 83 6.07 0.01 -13.15
N LYS A 84 4.76 0.06 -13.37
CA LYS A 84 3.94 1.20 -13.00
C LYS A 84 2.73 0.74 -12.19
N LEU A 85 2.48 1.40 -11.07
CA LEU A 85 1.26 1.22 -10.29
C LEU A 85 0.71 2.58 -9.90
N GLN A 86 -0.59 2.77 -10.13
CA GLN A 86 -1.28 4.02 -9.85
C GLN A 86 -2.38 3.76 -8.82
N PHE A 87 -2.58 4.70 -7.90
CA PHE A 87 -3.72 4.69 -6.99
C PHE A 87 -4.27 6.09 -6.76
N GLN A 88 -5.54 6.11 -6.35
CA GLN A 88 -6.32 7.27 -6.01
C GLN A 88 -6.56 7.27 -4.51
N LEU A 89 -6.30 8.42 -3.88
CA LEU A 89 -6.62 8.67 -2.48
C LEU A 89 -7.53 9.90 -2.41
N GLU A 90 -8.70 9.75 -1.80
CA GLU A 90 -9.59 10.87 -1.52
C GLU A 90 -8.96 11.80 -0.48
N ALA A 91 -8.87 13.09 -0.80
CA ALA A 91 -8.19 14.07 0.02
C ALA A 91 -8.93 14.28 1.35
N PHE A 92 -8.21 14.13 2.45
CA PHE A 92 -8.71 14.33 3.81
C PHE A 92 -7.77 15.22 4.63
N ARG A 93 -8.21 15.60 5.83
CA ARG A 93 -7.41 16.32 6.82
C ARG A 93 -7.50 15.65 8.18
N PHE A 94 -6.44 15.79 8.96
CA PHE A 94 -6.47 15.46 10.37
C PHE A 94 -7.29 16.51 11.14
N GLN A 95 -8.19 16.03 11.98
CA GLN A 95 -9.00 16.89 12.86
C GLN A 95 -8.10 17.62 13.86
N ASN A 96 -8.46 18.86 14.19
CA ASN A 96 -7.75 19.72 15.17
C ASN A 96 -6.27 20.01 14.81
N VAL A 97 -5.91 19.97 13.52
CA VAL A 97 -4.59 20.39 13.04
C VAL A 97 -4.75 21.49 11.99
N ASP A 98 -4.29 22.69 12.33
CA ASP A 98 -4.46 23.89 11.50
C ASP A 98 -3.50 23.98 10.31
N SER A 99 -2.50 23.10 10.20
CA SER A 99 -1.52 23.18 9.11
C SER A 99 -2.15 23.01 7.72
N GLY A 100 -3.20 22.17 7.62
CA GLY A 100 -3.75 21.74 6.35
C GLY A 100 -2.73 21.04 5.43
N MET A 101 -1.61 20.57 5.99
CA MET A 101 -0.54 19.92 5.24
C MET A 101 -0.62 18.41 5.44
N LEU A 102 -0.51 17.68 4.34
CA LEU A 102 -0.44 16.23 4.32
C LEU A 102 0.90 15.77 3.73
N TYR A 103 1.54 14.83 4.39
CA TYR A 103 2.65 14.04 3.84
C TYR A 103 2.16 12.60 3.68
N ILE A 104 2.61 11.92 2.63
CA ILE A 104 2.29 10.52 2.37
C ILE A 104 3.61 9.77 2.21
N THR A 105 3.89 8.83 3.10
CA THR A 105 5.06 7.97 2.99
C THR A 105 4.62 6.55 2.66
N CYS A 106 5.19 5.98 1.61
CA CYS A 106 4.88 4.65 1.13
C CYS A 106 6.13 3.77 1.13
N HIS A 107 5.98 2.54 1.63
CA HIS A 107 6.94 1.47 1.45
C HIS A 107 6.65 0.78 0.11
N LEU A 108 7.63 0.82 -0.79
CA LEU A 108 7.53 0.30 -2.15
C LEU A 108 8.38 -0.95 -2.29
N LYS A 109 7.90 -1.88 -3.13
CA LYS A 109 8.63 -3.08 -3.53
C LYS A 109 8.69 -3.18 -5.04
N ALA A 110 9.78 -3.74 -5.58
CA ALA A 110 9.86 -4.10 -6.99
C ALA A 110 10.49 -5.49 -7.13
N THR A 111 9.76 -6.43 -7.73
CA THR A 111 10.22 -7.80 -7.94
C THR A 111 10.27 -8.13 -9.42
N SER A 112 10.97 -9.21 -9.79
CA SER A 112 10.82 -9.79 -11.13
C SER A 112 9.35 -10.07 -11.47
N THR A 113 8.95 -9.78 -12.71
CA THR A 113 7.62 -10.12 -13.27
C THR A 113 7.35 -11.63 -13.31
N LEU A 114 8.39 -12.46 -13.23
CA LEU A 114 8.28 -13.91 -13.10
C LEU A 114 7.73 -14.35 -11.74
N ARG A 115 7.80 -13.48 -10.72
CA ARG A 115 7.15 -13.73 -9.44
C ARG A 115 5.63 -13.59 -9.62
N PRO A 116 4.83 -14.56 -9.11
CA PRO A 116 3.37 -14.46 -9.17
C PRO A 116 2.86 -13.28 -8.34
N ILE A 117 1.61 -12.90 -8.60
CA ILE A 117 0.86 -12.02 -7.70
C ILE A 117 0.27 -12.92 -6.61
N ASP A 118 0.64 -12.64 -5.37
CA ASP A 118 0.33 -13.46 -4.20
C ASP A 118 -0.03 -12.57 -2.99
N ALA A 119 -0.12 -13.15 -1.79
CA ALA A 119 -0.53 -12.41 -0.60
C ALA A 119 0.51 -11.36 -0.15
N GLU A 120 1.75 -11.49 -0.62
CA GLU A 120 2.88 -10.62 -0.31
C GLU A 120 3.16 -9.62 -1.44
N HIS A 121 2.66 -9.88 -2.65
CA HIS A 121 2.91 -9.08 -3.85
C HIS A 121 1.61 -8.80 -4.60
N ARG A 122 0.85 -7.79 -4.18
CA ARG A 122 -0.48 -7.46 -4.72
C ARG A 122 -0.79 -5.97 -4.60
N ALA A 123 -1.86 -5.55 -5.26
CA ALA A 123 -2.41 -4.20 -5.17
C ALA A 123 -3.94 -4.29 -5.17
N CYS A 124 -4.52 -4.38 -3.97
CA CYS A 124 -5.92 -4.73 -3.74
C CYS A 124 -6.74 -3.50 -3.34
N SER A 125 -7.91 -3.34 -3.97
CA SER A 125 -8.87 -2.29 -3.67
C SER A 125 -10.21 -2.88 -3.24
N TYR A 126 -10.92 -2.21 -2.34
CA TYR A 126 -12.26 -2.62 -1.97
C TYR A 126 -13.31 -1.92 -2.87
N ILE A 127 -13.86 -2.64 -3.84
CA ILE A 127 -14.87 -2.16 -4.79
C ILE A 127 -16.02 -3.18 -4.82
N ASN A 128 -16.92 -3.09 -3.83
CA ASN A 128 -17.95 -4.11 -3.57
C ASN A 128 -17.34 -5.52 -3.38
N GLY A 129 -16.19 -5.59 -2.71
CA GLY A 129 -15.34 -6.77 -2.60
C GLY A 129 -13.90 -6.45 -2.98
N TRP A 130 -12.97 -7.30 -2.56
CA TRP A 130 -11.54 -7.08 -2.84
C TRP A 130 -11.20 -7.42 -4.30
N LYS A 131 -10.54 -6.48 -4.99
CA LYS A 131 -10.14 -6.55 -6.39
C LYS A 131 -8.66 -6.24 -6.56
N GLU A 132 -7.94 -7.07 -7.30
CA GLU A 132 -6.51 -6.87 -7.56
C GLU A 132 -6.32 -6.06 -8.85
N ALA A 133 -5.38 -5.11 -8.85
CA ALA A 133 -5.16 -4.15 -9.95
C ALA A 133 -4.81 -4.80 -11.30
N SER A 134 -4.30 -6.03 -11.28
CA SER A 134 -3.89 -6.82 -12.46
C SER A 134 -4.91 -7.94 -12.74
N GLY A 135 -6.04 -7.97 -12.02
CA GLY A 135 -7.14 -8.93 -12.17
C GLY A 135 -6.97 -10.25 -11.41
N GLN A 136 -5.91 -10.42 -10.61
CA GLN A 136 -5.69 -11.63 -9.80
C GLN A 136 -6.39 -11.54 -8.43
N ASP A 137 -7.72 -11.40 -8.43
CA ASP A 137 -8.54 -11.15 -7.24
C ASP A 137 -8.31 -12.16 -6.10
N ALA A 138 -7.96 -13.41 -6.42
CA ALA A 138 -7.66 -14.45 -5.43
C ALA A 138 -6.51 -14.07 -4.48
N ALA A 139 -5.55 -13.27 -4.96
CA ALA A 139 -4.45 -12.77 -4.15
C ALA A 139 -4.92 -11.85 -3.03
N CYS A 140 -6.11 -11.23 -3.14
CA CYS A 140 -6.64 -10.30 -2.15
C CYS A 140 -7.44 -10.97 -1.01
N GLY A 141 -7.54 -12.31 -0.98
CA GLY A 141 -8.37 -13.02 -0.01
C GLY A 141 -8.02 -12.72 1.46
N SER A 142 -6.75 -12.44 1.77
CA SER A 142 -6.32 -12.09 3.13
C SER A 142 -6.45 -10.61 3.50
N CYS A 143 -6.94 -9.75 2.59
CA CYS A 143 -7.23 -8.36 2.94
C CYS A 143 -8.42 -8.22 3.89
N GLU A 144 -9.43 -9.10 3.82
CA GLU A 144 -10.58 -9.07 4.74
C GLU A 144 -10.22 -9.50 6.17
N SER A 145 -9.17 -10.33 6.33
CA SER A 145 -8.71 -10.84 7.63
C SER A 145 -7.80 -9.85 8.39
N GLY A 146 -7.41 -8.73 7.78
CA GLY A 146 -6.72 -7.65 8.49
C GLY A 146 -7.72 -6.97 9.42
N GLY A 147 -7.66 -7.25 10.72
CA GLY A 147 -8.53 -6.60 11.70
C GLY A 147 -8.34 -5.08 11.66
N PHE A 148 -9.24 -4.38 10.97
CA PHE A 148 -9.25 -2.93 10.88
C PHE A 148 -9.70 -2.36 12.24
N GLY A 149 -8.75 -1.99 13.09
CA GLY A 149 -9.10 -1.46 14.41
C GLY A 149 -7.93 -0.91 15.20
N GLY A 150 -7.85 0.41 15.30
CA GLY A 150 -7.17 1.06 16.41
C GLY A 150 -7.83 0.68 17.74
N THR A 151 -6.98 0.46 18.75
CA THR A 151 -7.25 0.44 20.21
C THR A 151 -8.21 -0.61 20.79
N GLY A 152 -7.65 -1.51 21.61
CA GLY A 152 -8.27 -1.98 22.85
C GLY A 152 -9.16 -3.23 22.76
N GLY A 153 -8.54 -4.43 22.71
CA GLY A 153 -9.27 -5.69 22.83
C GLY A 153 -8.35 -6.84 23.21
N ASN A 154 -8.23 -7.08 24.51
CA ASN A 154 -7.45 -8.16 25.09
C ASN A 154 -8.14 -9.51 24.80
N GLN A 155 -7.61 -10.31 23.87
CA GLN A 155 -7.94 -11.73 23.70
C GLN A 155 -6.63 -12.38 23.20
N GLY A 156 -5.88 -13.10 24.02
CA GLY A 156 -6.29 -14.32 24.69
C GLY A 156 -5.39 -15.42 24.13
N ALA A 157 -4.21 -15.58 24.75
CA ALA A 157 -3.23 -16.58 24.39
C ALA A 157 -3.83 -17.99 24.43
N GLY A 158 -3.83 -18.67 23.28
CA GLY A 158 -4.11 -20.10 23.16
C GLY A 158 -2.84 -20.84 22.77
N ILE A 159 -2.03 -21.22 23.77
CA ILE A 159 -0.91 -22.15 23.58
C ILE A 159 -1.52 -23.55 23.42
N ALA A 160 -1.52 -24.07 22.20
CA ALA A 160 -1.78 -25.49 21.94
C ALA A 160 -0.44 -26.22 21.86
N ALA A 161 -0.06 -26.87 22.95
CA ALA A 161 1.05 -27.81 23.00
C ALA A 161 0.69 -29.08 22.20
N ASN A 162 1.62 -29.60 21.40
CA ASN A 162 1.57 -30.99 20.97
C ASN A 162 2.95 -31.65 21.14
N PRO A 163 3.02 -32.90 21.62
CA PRO A 163 4.26 -33.49 22.11
C PRO A 163 4.97 -34.35 21.05
N GLY A 164 6.30 -34.20 21.02
CA GLY A 164 7.27 -35.26 20.73
C GLY A 164 7.47 -35.67 19.27
N GLN A 165 8.68 -35.43 18.75
CA GLN A 165 9.41 -36.41 17.92
C GLN A 165 10.89 -36.04 17.74
N THR A 166 11.72 -36.83 18.43
CA THR A 166 13.00 -37.42 17.99
C THR A 166 13.97 -36.62 17.09
N ALA A 167 15.16 -36.39 17.63
CA ALA A 167 16.34 -35.88 16.95
C ALA A 167 16.79 -36.79 15.79
N GLY A 168 16.43 -36.40 14.57
CA GLY A 168 16.98 -36.91 13.31
C GLY A 168 18.01 -35.95 12.74
N ARG A 169 19.15 -36.50 12.28
CA ARG A 169 20.27 -35.77 11.66
C ARG A 169 19.78 -34.84 10.54
N LYS A 170 20.09 -33.53 10.64
CA LYS A 170 19.84 -32.57 9.56
C LYS A 170 20.79 -32.86 8.39
N ILE A 171 20.30 -33.61 7.41
CA ILE A 171 20.83 -33.57 6.05
C ILE A 171 20.69 -32.13 5.56
N ARG A 172 21.79 -31.50 5.14
CA ARG A 172 21.75 -30.20 4.48
C ARG A 172 21.06 -30.41 3.13
N ASP A 173 19.83 -29.97 3.03
CA ASP A 173 19.12 -29.86 1.76
C ASP A 173 19.76 -28.72 0.96
N VAL A 174 20.44 -29.06 -0.14
CA VAL A 174 21.10 -28.12 -1.06
C VAL A 174 20.20 -27.82 -2.28
N SER A 175 18.88 -27.97 -2.12
CA SER A 175 17.92 -27.65 -3.18
C SER A 175 17.27 -26.26 -3.06
N GLN A 176 17.78 -25.39 -2.18
CA GLN A 176 17.56 -23.96 -2.35
C GLN A 176 18.30 -23.49 -3.59
N ARG A 177 17.66 -23.62 -4.76
CA ARG A 177 17.80 -22.60 -5.79
C ARG A 177 17.33 -21.31 -5.15
N GLU A 178 18.26 -20.58 -4.54
CA GLU A 178 18.17 -19.13 -4.47
C GLU A 178 18.06 -18.67 -5.92
N ASN A 179 16.83 -18.66 -6.43
CA ASN A 179 16.51 -17.79 -7.54
C ASN A 179 16.88 -16.41 -7.01
N ASN A 180 17.98 -15.85 -7.48
CA ASN A 180 18.33 -14.45 -7.30
C ASN A 180 17.25 -13.60 -7.99
N VAL A 181 16.03 -13.65 -7.46
CA VAL A 181 14.93 -12.79 -7.84
C VAL A 181 15.31 -11.45 -7.26
N PHE A 182 15.72 -10.55 -8.14
CA PHE A 182 15.99 -9.18 -7.77
C PHE A 182 14.72 -8.61 -7.12
N GLU A 183 14.88 -8.18 -5.87
CA GLU A 183 13.85 -7.57 -5.05
C GLU A 183 14.44 -6.27 -4.50
N TRP A 184 13.83 -5.16 -4.88
CA TRP A 184 14.15 -3.85 -4.32
C TRP A 184 13.03 -3.43 -3.39
N GLU A 185 13.40 -2.84 -2.26
CA GLU A 185 12.46 -2.29 -1.27
C GLU A 185 12.94 -0.90 -0.84
N GLY A 186 12.02 0.02 -0.54
CA GLY A 186 12.37 1.32 -0.01
C GLY A 186 11.18 2.23 0.26
N ASP A 187 11.40 3.21 1.16
CA ASP A 187 10.40 4.21 1.52
C ASP A 187 10.51 5.46 0.64
N VAL A 188 9.36 5.99 0.21
CA VAL A 188 9.26 7.24 -0.56
C VAL A 188 8.20 8.14 0.06
N THR A 189 8.53 9.43 0.23
CA THR A 189 7.62 10.43 0.81
C THR A 189 7.19 11.46 -0.23
N LEU A 190 5.89 11.72 -0.29
CA LEU A 190 5.24 12.80 -1.05
C LEU A 190 4.81 13.90 -0.08
N GLY A 191 5.02 15.16 -0.47
CA GLY A 191 4.53 16.33 0.27
C GLY A 191 5.58 17.43 0.45
N PRO A 192 5.20 18.56 1.07
CA PRO A 192 3.88 18.84 1.66
C PRO A 192 2.77 18.99 0.62
N ILE A 193 1.61 18.39 0.88
CA ILE A 193 0.39 18.52 0.07
C ILE A 193 -0.59 19.41 0.84
N PRO A 194 -0.81 20.67 0.42
CA PRO A 194 -1.82 21.53 1.03
C PRO A 194 -3.24 21.07 0.68
N ILE A 195 -4.04 20.77 1.70
CA ILE A 195 -5.46 20.41 1.63
C ILE A 195 -6.30 21.54 2.22
N GLY A 196 -7.07 22.23 1.39
CA GLY A 196 -8.01 23.28 1.80
C GLY A 196 -9.42 22.78 2.07
N GLU A 197 -10.27 23.68 2.55
CA GLU A 197 -11.73 23.49 2.60
C GLU A 197 -12.37 24.41 1.56
N ARG A 198 -13.38 23.92 0.83
CA ARG A 198 -14.17 24.79 -0.04
C ARG A 198 -15.15 25.55 0.83
N VAL A 199 -15.04 26.87 0.86
CA VAL A 199 -16.07 27.71 1.47
C VAL A 199 -17.30 27.63 0.58
N VAL A 200 -18.31 26.90 1.01
CA VAL A 200 -19.64 26.92 0.36
C VAL A 200 -20.28 28.23 0.78
N ALA A 201 -20.34 29.19 -0.15
CA ALA A 201 -21.05 30.46 0.01
C ALA A 201 -22.57 30.29 -0.16
#